data_AF-A0A7Y4U1H2-F1
#
_entry.id   AF-A0A7Y4U1H2-F1
#
_cell.length_a   1.000
_cell.length_b   1.000
_cell.length_c   1.000
_cell.angle_alpha   90.00
_cell.angle_beta   90.00
_cell.angle_gamma   90.00
#
_symmetry.space_group_name_H-M   'P 1'
#
loop_
_entity.id
_entity.type
_entity.pdbx_description
1 polymer ?
#
loop_
_entity_poly.entity_id
_entity_poly.type
_entity_poly.pdbx_seq_one_letter_code
_entity_poly.pdbx_strand_id
1 'polypeptide(L)'
;MRRTTTGKVLLVSSDKPLRGQLRAWLVHEGMTGNSVLTVATGQECQTVVSQLRPRVTVIDDAIPDTDGPTLLRALRQQGPDALVIYLATHHTAELEREIRQLGVLYYTEKPPDEDSLRKVLGTVLHQPLAQQPTL
;
A
#
# COMPACT_ATOMS: atom_id res chain seq x y z
N MET A 1 -13.18 -5.59 -24.55
CA MET A 1 -11.77 -5.82 -24.17
C MET A 1 -11.43 -4.93 -22.98
N ARG A 2 -11.24 -5.47 -21.77
CA ARG A 2 -10.77 -4.66 -20.62
C ARG A 2 -9.29 -4.36 -20.84
N ARG A 3 -8.93 -3.09 -21.00
CA ARG A 3 -7.52 -2.66 -21.01
C ARG A 3 -6.97 -2.87 -19.60
N THR A 4 -6.35 -4.02 -19.34
CA THR A 4 -5.59 -4.27 -18.12
C THR A 4 -4.28 -3.50 -18.21
N THR A 5 -4.25 -2.27 -17.71
CA THR A 5 -2.99 -1.57 -17.50
C THR A 5 -2.32 -2.18 -16.28
N THR A 6 -1.23 -2.91 -16.50
CA THR A 6 -0.45 -3.62 -15.46
C THR A 6 0.17 -2.63 -14.48
N GLY A 7 -0.54 -2.32 -13.39
CA GLY A 7 0.00 -1.52 -12.28
C GLY A 7 0.98 -2.32 -11.45
N LYS A 8 1.99 -1.67 -10.88
CA LYS A 8 2.90 -2.28 -9.89
C LYS A 8 2.39 -2.04 -8.48
N VAL A 9 2.61 -2.98 -7.58
CA VAL A 9 2.32 -2.86 -6.14
C VAL A 9 3.63 -2.89 -5.37
N LEU A 10 3.75 -1.97 -4.41
CA LEU A 10 4.83 -1.97 -3.42
C LEU A 10 4.27 -2.44 -2.08
N LEU A 11 4.82 -3.52 -1.55
CA LEU A 11 4.56 -3.98 -0.19
C LEU A 11 5.72 -3.52 0.71
N VAL A 12 5.41 -2.76 1.75
CA VAL A 12 6.37 -2.35 2.79
C VAL A 12 6.01 -3.15 4.02
N SER A 13 6.81 -4.16 4.39
CA SER A 13 6.55 -4.98 5.58
C SER A 13 7.77 -5.82 5.95
N SER A 14 8.15 -5.82 7.23
CA SER A 14 9.17 -6.73 7.78
C SER A 14 8.61 -8.12 8.15
N ASP A 15 7.28 -8.25 8.25
CA ASP A 15 6.53 -9.47 8.62
C ASP A 15 6.44 -10.48 7.46
N LYS A 16 7.17 -11.60 7.54
CA LYS A 16 7.17 -12.61 6.45
C LYS A 16 5.79 -13.27 6.24
N PRO A 17 5.09 -13.73 7.29
CA PRO A 17 3.73 -14.25 7.17
C PRO A 17 2.76 -13.29 6.43
N LEU A 18 2.66 -12.03 6.87
CA LEU A 18 1.77 -11.06 6.25
C LEU A 18 2.11 -10.82 4.78
N ARG A 19 3.41 -10.73 4.44
CA ARG A 19 3.85 -10.63 3.05
C ARG A 19 3.41 -11.81 2.20
N GLY A 20 3.50 -13.03 2.73
CA GLY A 20 3.04 -14.23 2.04
C GLY A 20 1.54 -14.18 1.75
N GLN A 21 0.75 -13.79 2.76
CA GLN A 21 -0.70 -13.65 2.65
C GLN A 21 -1.10 -12.56 1.63
N LEU A 22 -0.54 -11.34 1.75
CA LEU A 22 -0.81 -10.25 0.83
C LEU A 22 -0.43 -10.62 -0.61
N ARG A 23 0.71 -11.29 -0.81
CA ARG A 23 1.10 -11.78 -2.14
C ARG A 23 0.12 -12.80 -2.69
N ALA A 24 -0.37 -13.73 -1.88
CA ALA A 24 -1.37 -14.70 -2.31
C ALA A 24 -2.67 -14.01 -2.76
N TRP A 25 -3.13 -12.99 -2.02
CA TRP A 25 -4.30 -12.21 -2.41
C TRP A 25 -4.07 -11.42 -3.71
N LEU A 26 -2.90 -10.78 -3.88
CA LEU A 26 -2.57 -10.07 -5.11
C LEU A 26 -2.49 -10.99 -6.33
N VAL A 27 -1.95 -12.21 -6.17
CA VAL A 27 -1.94 -13.23 -7.22
C VAL A 27 -3.35 -13.66 -7.58
N HIS A 28 -4.23 -13.83 -6.59
CA HIS A 28 -5.65 -14.12 -6.83
C HIS A 28 -6.35 -13.02 -7.65
N GLU A 29 -5.98 -11.75 -7.44
CA GLU A 29 -6.45 -10.61 -8.23
C GLU A 29 -5.80 -10.51 -9.63
N GLY A 30 -4.98 -11.49 -10.03
CA GLY A 30 -4.37 -11.58 -11.36
C GLY A 30 -3.02 -10.89 -11.49
N MET A 31 -2.39 -10.46 -10.39
CA MET A 31 -1.02 -9.93 -10.44
C MET A 31 0.01 -11.04 -10.62
N THR A 32 1.01 -10.78 -11.46
CA THR A 32 2.16 -11.70 -11.63
C THR A 32 3.30 -11.32 -10.69
N GLY A 33 4.21 -12.25 -10.42
CA GLY A 33 5.27 -12.08 -9.43
C GLY A 33 6.15 -10.84 -9.63
N ASN A 34 6.40 -10.43 -10.89
CA ASN A 34 7.20 -9.24 -11.22
C ASN A 34 6.45 -7.91 -10.99
N SER A 35 5.14 -7.95 -10.77
CA SER A 35 4.31 -6.76 -10.53
C SER A 35 4.21 -6.39 -9.05
N VAL A 36 4.70 -7.25 -8.14
CA VAL A 36 4.69 -7.01 -6.70
C VAL A 36 6.13 -6.93 -6.18
N LEU A 37 6.56 -5.74 -5.79
CA LEU A 37 7.85 -5.54 -5.13
C LEU A 37 7.65 -5.46 -3.62
N THR A 38 8.63 -5.93 -2.87
CA THR A 38 8.62 -5.91 -1.41
C THR A 38 9.86 -5.21 -0.90
N VAL A 39 9.67 -4.36 0.09
CA VAL A 39 10.73 -3.75 0.91
C VAL A 39 10.41 -3.97 2.38
N ALA A 40 11.42 -3.93 3.25
CA ALA A 40 11.28 -4.20 4.67
C ALA A 40 11.46 -2.97 5.56
N THR A 41 11.83 -1.83 4.98
CA THR A 41 12.14 -0.58 5.70
C THR A 41 11.49 0.62 5.01
N GLY A 42 11.30 1.69 5.77
CA GLY A 42 10.82 2.97 5.27
C GLY A 42 11.82 3.65 4.33
N GLN A 43 13.12 3.50 4.58
CA GLN A 43 14.17 4.01 3.70
C GLN A 43 14.17 3.31 2.33
N GLU A 44 14.03 1.99 2.30
CA GLU A 44 13.86 1.25 1.05
C GLU A 44 12.57 1.66 0.34
N CYS A 45 11.47 1.85 1.08
CA CYS A 45 10.20 2.33 0.53
C CYS A 45 10.37 3.67 -0.20
N GLN A 46 10.97 4.67 0.45
CA GLN A 46 11.21 5.99 -0.14
C GLN A 46 12.12 5.92 -1.38
N THR A 47 13.11 5.03 -1.37
CA THR A 47 14.00 4.84 -2.52
C THR A 47 13.27 4.19 -3.70
N VAL A 48 12.47 3.16 -3.42
CA VAL A 48 11.81 2.34 -4.43
C VAL A 48 10.56 3.00 -4.99
N VAL A 49 9.78 3.74 -4.19
CA VAL A 49 8.51 4.31 -4.62
C VAL A 49 8.67 5.24 -5.83
N SER A 50 9.75 6.04 -5.85
CA SER A 50 10.03 7.01 -6.91
C SER A 50 10.45 6.34 -8.23
N GLN A 51 11.17 5.22 -8.13
CA GLN A 51 11.66 4.43 -9.27
C GLN A 51 10.58 3.50 -9.82
N LEU A 52 9.86 2.83 -8.93
CA LEU A 52 8.83 1.84 -9.25
C LEU A 52 7.56 2.52 -9.76
N ARG A 53 7.24 3.72 -9.24
CA ARG A 53 5.96 4.42 -9.39
C ARG A 53 4.79 3.45 -9.21
N PRO A 54 4.67 2.82 -8.02
CA PRO A 54 3.62 1.85 -7.79
C PRO A 54 2.25 2.51 -7.90
N ARG A 55 1.28 1.76 -8.40
CA ARG A 55 -0.12 2.15 -8.38
C ARG A 55 -0.67 2.13 -6.95
N VAL A 56 -0.22 1.14 -6.17
CA VAL A 56 -0.60 0.97 -4.77
C VAL A 56 0.64 0.67 -3.94
N THR A 57 0.78 1.38 -2.83
CA THR A 57 1.71 1.06 -1.76
C THR A 57 0.91 0.54 -0.57
N VAL A 58 1.15 -0.71 -0.17
CA VAL A 58 0.62 -1.27 1.08
C VAL A 58 1.70 -1.12 2.14
N ILE A 59 1.42 -0.31 3.17
CA ILE A 59 2.33 -0.04 4.28
C ILE A 59 1.85 -0.81 5.49
N ASP A 60 2.62 -1.81 5.87
CA ASP A 60 2.66 -2.33 7.22
C ASP A 60 3.56 -1.42 8.07
N ASP A 61 3.01 -0.81 9.12
CA ASP A 61 3.74 0.11 9.99
C ASP A 61 4.72 -0.55 10.98
N ALA A 62 4.72 -1.89 11.07
CA ALA A 62 5.72 -2.66 11.82
C ALA A 62 7.03 -2.77 11.02
N ILE A 63 7.67 -1.62 10.81
CA ILE A 63 8.98 -1.48 10.17
C ILE A 63 9.98 -0.84 11.14
N PRO A 64 11.28 -1.20 11.06
CA PRO A 64 12.22 -0.93 12.15
C PRO A 64 12.79 0.48 12.18
N ASP A 65 12.68 1.26 11.10
CA ASP A 65 13.49 2.46 10.87
C ASP A 65 12.69 3.77 10.85
N THR A 66 11.36 3.73 10.83
CA THR A 66 10.50 4.92 10.82
C THR A 66 9.09 4.59 11.27
N ASP A 67 8.36 5.59 11.79
CA ASP A 67 6.93 5.45 12.05
C ASP A 67 6.08 5.75 10.79
N GLY A 68 4.82 5.31 10.84
CA GLY A 68 3.89 5.45 9.72
C GLY A 68 3.63 6.88 9.26
N PRO A 69 3.28 7.82 10.15
CA PRO A 69 3.06 9.22 9.77
C PRO A 69 4.29 9.89 9.15
N THR A 70 5.48 9.63 9.70
CA THR A 70 6.75 10.15 9.17
C THR A 70 7.01 9.62 7.76
N LEU A 71 6.87 8.30 7.56
CA LEU A 71 7.00 7.70 6.23
C LEU A 71 6.00 8.29 5.23
N LEU A 72 4.71 8.38 5.60
CA LEU A 72 3.68 8.91 4.71
C LEU A 72 3.94 10.36 4.33
N ARG A 73 4.35 11.22 5.27
CA ARG A 73 4.71 12.61 4.97
C ARG A 73 5.87 12.68 3.97
N ALA A 74 6.93 11.89 4.19
CA ALA A 74 8.07 11.83 3.28
C ALA A 74 7.65 11.36 1.89
N LEU A 75 6.80 10.32 1.81
CA LEU A 75 6.23 9.85 0.55
C LEU A 75 5.45 10.98 -0.13
N ARG A 76 4.54 11.67 0.56
CA ARG A 76 3.76 12.78 -0.04
C ARG A 76 4.64 13.91 -0.57
N GLN A 77 5.72 14.26 0.14
CA GLN A 77 6.67 15.27 -0.32
C GLN A 77 7.42 14.88 -1.60
N GLN A 78 7.66 13.58 -1.82
CA GLN A 78 8.30 13.08 -3.04
C GLN A 78 7.37 13.10 -4.27
N GLY A 79 6.08 13.38 -4.09
CA GLY A 79 5.09 13.41 -5.17
C GLY A 79 4.78 12.09 -5.90
N PRO A 80 4.88 10.89 -5.31
CA PRO A 80 4.30 9.69 -5.91
C PRO A 80 2.77 9.76 -5.77
N ASP A 81 2.07 9.67 -6.90
CA ASP A 81 0.60 9.55 -6.98
C ASP A 81 0.08 8.17 -6.51
N ALA A 82 0.90 7.43 -5.75
CA ALA A 82 0.57 6.09 -5.30
C ALA A 82 -0.57 6.15 -4.27
N LEU A 83 -1.60 5.34 -4.52
CA LEU A 83 -2.64 5.07 -3.53
C LEU A 83 -2.00 4.30 -2.38
N VAL A 84 -2.29 4.72 -1.14
CA VAL A 84 -1.70 4.08 0.04
C VAL A 84 -2.76 3.32 0.80
N ILE A 85 -2.48 2.06 1.08
CA ILE A 85 -3.22 1.24 2.05
C ILE A 85 -2.34 1.10 3.28
N TYR A 86 -2.85 1.49 4.45
CA TYR A 86 -2.11 1.49 5.69
C TYR A 86 -2.64 0.41 6.65
N LEU A 87 -1.74 -0.44 7.14
CA LEU A 87 -1.99 -1.51 8.10
C LEU A 87 -1.33 -1.15 9.43
N ALA A 88 -2.14 -0.82 10.44
CA ALA A 88 -1.68 -0.33 11.72
C ALA A 88 -1.47 -1.45 12.73
N THR A 89 -0.30 -1.49 13.37
CA THR A 89 0.01 -2.45 14.43
C THR A 89 -0.59 -2.04 15.77
N HIS A 90 -0.63 -0.73 16.05
CA HIS A 90 -1.25 -0.18 17.26
C HIS A 90 -2.22 0.94 16.89
N HIS A 91 -3.51 0.61 16.84
CA HIS A 91 -4.55 1.55 16.47
C HIS A 91 -4.90 2.52 17.60
N THR A 92 -4.98 3.81 17.25
CA THR A 92 -5.62 4.86 18.06
C THR A 92 -6.44 5.77 17.15
N ALA A 93 -7.46 6.43 17.72
CA ALA A 93 -8.28 7.39 16.97
C ALA A 93 -7.45 8.58 16.46
N GLU A 94 -6.42 8.97 17.20
CA GLU A 94 -5.48 10.03 16.83
C GLU A 94 -4.64 9.62 15.62
N LEU A 95 -4.05 8.43 15.67
CA LEU A 95 -3.25 7.89 14.58
C LEU A 95 -4.09 7.73 13.32
N GLU A 96 -5.27 7.10 13.41
CA GLU A 96 -6.14 6.93 12.24
C GLU A 96 -6.50 8.29 11.62
N ARG A 97 -6.86 9.28 12.44
CA ARG A 97 -7.19 10.63 11.96
C ARG A 97 -6.00 11.27 11.23
N GLU A 98 -4.82 11.20 11.80
CA GLU A 98 -3.58 11.72 11.19
C GLU A 98 -3.27 11.02 9.86
N ILE A 99 -3.30 9.69 9.83
CA ILE A 99 -3.02 8.90 8.64
C ILE A 99 -4.04 9.17 7.53
N ARG A 100 -5.33 9.30 7.87
CA ARG A 100 -6.38 9.67 6.92
C ARG A 100 -6.20 11.08 6.36
N GLN A 101 -5.78 12.04 7.19
CA GLN A 101 -5.47 13.41 6.73
C GLN A 101 -4.29 13.46 5.76
N LEU A 102 -3.37 12.49 5.82
CA LEU A 102 -2.30 12.31 4.84
C LEU A 102 -2.77 11.66 3.52
N GLY A 103 -4.08 11.44 3.37
CA GLY A 103 -4.69 10.99 2.11
C GLY A 103 -4.40 9.53 1.80
N VAL A 104 -4.43 8.64 2.80
CA VAL A 104 -4.43 7.19 2.50
C VAL A 104 -5.77 6.79 1.90
N LEU A 105 -5.76 5.84 0.98
CA LEU A 105 -6.96 5.26 0.40
C LEU A 105 -7.72 4.42 1.44
N TYR A 106 -6.98 3.63 2.21
CA TYR A 106 -7.54 2.71 3.19
C TYR A 106 -6.65 2.63 4.41
N TYR A 107 -7.29 2.49 5.57
CA TYR A 107 -6.67 2.30 6.87
C TYR A 107 -7.36 1.11 7.54
N THR A 108 -6.59 0.19 8.10
CA THR A 108 -7.10 -0.91 8.93
C THR A 108 -6.11 -1.22 10.02
N GLU A 109 -6.61 -1.62 11.18
CA GLU A 109 -5.79 -2.25 12.21
C GLU A 109 -5.42 -3.69 11.81
N LYS A 110 -4.38 -4.22 12.45
CA LYS A 110 -3.98 -5.62 12.34
C LYS A 110 -4.64 -6.47 13.43
N PRO A 111 -5.01 -7.73 13.13
CA PRO A 111 -4.99 -8.34 11.79
C PRO A 111 -6.05 -7.69 10.88
N PRO A 112 -5.73 -7.45 9.59
CA PRO A 112 -6.68 -6.82 8.69
C PRO A 112 -7.88 -7.74 8.44
N ASP A 113 -9.07 -7.16 8.32
CA ASP A 113 -10.23 -7.88 7.79
C ASP A 113 -9.95 -8.29 6.32
N GLU A 114 -9.89 -9.60 6.09
CA GLU A 114 -9.50 -10.16 4.80
C GLU A 114 -10.45 -9.73 3.69
N ASP A 115 -11.75 -9.84 3.91
CA ASP A 115 -12.76 -9.53 2.89
C ASP A 115 -12.71 -8.06 2.49
N SER A 116 -12.57 -7.15 3.46
CA SER A 116 -12.48 -5.71 3.19
C SER A 116 -11.18 -5.36 2.47
N LEU A 117 -10.04 -5.87 2.93
CA LEU A 117 -8.75 -5.56 2.30
C LEU A 117 -8.66 -6.13 0.89
N ARG A 118 -9.16 -7.35 0.65
CA ARG A 118 -9.24 -7.94 -0.69
C ARG A 118 -10.15 -7.13 -1.62
N LYS A 119 -11.31 -6.67 -1.14
CA LYS A 119 -12.20 -5.78 -1.94
C LYS A 119 -11.50 -4.49 -2.33
N VAL A 120 -10.77 -3.86 -1.41
CA VAL A 120 -10.00 -2.64 -1.68
C VAL A 120 -8.92 -2.92 -2.73
N LEU A 121 -8.10 -3.96 -2.53
CA LEU A 121 -7.05 -4.34 -3.47
C LEU A 121 -7.61 -4.63 -4.87
N GLY A 122 -8.65 -5.46 -4.97
CA GLY A 122 -9.30 -5.77 -6.25
C GLY A 122 -9.86 -4.52 -6.93
N THR A 123 -10.58 -3.67 -6.19
CA THR A 123 -11.14 -2.41 -6.73
C THR A 123 -10.04 -1.54 -7.34
N VAL A 124 -8.94 -1.35 -6.61
CA VAL A 124 -7.87 -0.47 -7.06
C VAL A 124 -7.10 -1.05 -8.23
N LEU A 125 -6.84 -2.36 -8.25
CA LEU A 125 -6.06 -2.99 -9.31
C LEU A 125 -6.81 -3.03 -10.65
N HIS A 126 -8.15 -3.16 -10.60
CA HIS A 126 -8.98 -3.30 -11.80
C HIS A 126 -9.55 -1.98 -12.35
N GLN A 127 -9.42 -0.86 -11.64
CA GLN A 127 -9.87 0.45 -12.14
C GLN A 127 -8.97 0.98 -13.29
N PRO A 128 -9.49 1.74 -14.27
CA PRO A 128 -8.66 2.49 -15.21
C PRO A 128 -7.92 3.64 -14.51
N LEU A 129 -6.66 3.92 -14.87
CA LEU A 129 -5.87 5.04 -14.32
C LEU A 129 -6.59 6.40 -14.41
N ALA A 130 -7.41 6.60 -15.44
CA ALA A 130 -8.17 7.83 -15.68
C ALA A 130 -9.37 8.04 -14.74
N GLN A 131 -9.71 7.06 -13.90
CA GLN A 131 -10.84 7.13 -12.96
C GLN A 131 -10.39 7.02 -11.50
N GLN A 132 -9.08 7.11 -11.22
CA GLN A 132 -8.60 7.13 -9.85
C GLN A 132 -8.93 8.50 -9.23
N PRO A 133 -9.41 8.53 -7.97
CA PRO A 133 -9.62 9.78 -7.27
C PRO A 133 -8.29 10.53 -7.23
N THR A 134 -8.24 11.67 -7.90
CA THR A 134 -7.17 12.64 -7.71
C THR A 134 -7.35 13.21 -6.32
N LEU A 135 -6.41 12.93 -5.42
CA LEU A 135 -6.35 13.55 -4.09
C LEU A 135 -6.05 15.04 -4.23
#